data_AF-Q0FH98-F1
#
_entry.id   AF-Q0FH98-F1
#
_cell.length_a   1.000
_cell.length_b   1.000
_cell.length_c   1.000
_cell.angle_alpha   90.00
_cell.angle_beta   90.00
_cell.angle_gamma   90.00
#
_symmetry.space_group_name_H-M   'P 1'
#
loop_
_entity.id
_entity.type
_entity.pdbx_description
1 polymer ?
#
loop_
_entity_poly.entity_id
_entity_poly.type
_entity_poly.pdbx_seq_one_letter_code
_entity_poly.pdbx_strand_id
1 'polypeptide(L)'
;RVDSAEGTIISQGSAISSLQSGLSDAEGDISANASGLSNLTTRVTSAEGSITSISQDVTTLQSDLSTAEGKISANGGAISGLDTRVTSAEGTITSQGQAITSLQSDVSDLESGVSGNASAISTLDTRVTSNDGDISSISSAVTTLSNRVTDTESDISANASAISGAVSRVDATEGDISALAGRADVFEVGLGAEQLIPNGAFATGDLTGWTAAAAELSVVNKSSVGGTVGSTAPRLYLLEMAAGSSLYQVRVDKVFSVAEGNRFSIEIEAAAASGANGTVDVLLEFRDADGGLVSQQARGMTVNSSTWSRPPAQVITAPAGASRMRTFLRRVGSWTGSLYVAEARVERMSQTELDARARIETIEGSYVDANGAISAVEQRISAEYGDLEALASATAFAEAGLDGIAAGYVWKVNGQSLLELVSVQYGTGGPVSTFKIAADYVQITGIAQIDSAVLQSLTTESAFINNLTVGTINYADGSVQTGKIQADAATVYGIGGSGAVTNNSATATEVVNFTLATDVVTGLGVLGAAQIRLDDVAGNFPSGFEINAFIGGVKVAEYVYSSAQADPTARVINMPLSRVGITASNPEVILRIRNMGGKGILSSNVWALARKR
;
A
#
# COMPACT_ATOMS: atom_id res chain seq x y z
N ARG A 1 -136.30 96.35 111.66
CA ARG A 1 -136.08 94.89 111.42
C ARG A 1 -136.20 94.56 109.94
N VAL A 2 -137.28 94.99 109.27
CA VAL A 2 -137.47 94.80 107.82
C VAL A 2 -136.38 95.51 107.01
N ASP A 3 -136.09 96.78 107.28
CA ASP A 3 -135.06 97.55 106.54
C ASP A 3 -133.66 96.92 106.65
N SER A 4 -133.33 96.35 107.81
CA SER A 4 -132.05 95.64 108.03
C SER A 4 -132.00 94.31 107.26
N ALA A 5 -133.14 93.62 107.15
CA ALA A 5 -133.24 92.42 106.34
C ALA A 5 -133.17 92.76 104.85
N GLU A 6 -133.84 93.82 104.40
CA GLU A 6 -133.74 94.34 103.02
C GLU A 6 -132.29 94.73 102.68
N GLY A 7 -131.60 95.47 103.55
CA GLY A 7 -130.19 95.81 103.35
C GLY A 7 -129.28 94.58 103.26
N THR A 8 -129.53 93.56 104.08
CA THR A 8 -128.78 92.28 104.03
C THR A 8 -129.06 91.53 102.73
N ILE A 9 -130.33 91.46 102.32
CA ILE A 9 -130.75 90.80 101.07
C ILE A 9 -130.14 91.50 99.86
N ILE A 10 -130.12 92.83 99.84
CA ILE A 10 -129.47 93.62 98.78
C ILE A 10 -127.98 93.28 98.72
N SER A 11 -127.28 93.26 99.87
CA SER A 11 -125.86 92.91 99.94
C SER A 11 -125.59 91.48 99.47
N GLN A 12 -126.43 90.52 99.85
CA GLN A 12 -126.33 89.13 99.40
C GLN A 12 -126.58 89.03 97.89
N GLY A 13 -127.55 89.77 97.35
CA GLY A 13 -127.79 89.87 95.92
C GLY A 13 -126.56 90.38 95.18
N SER A 14 -125.91 91.45 95.67
CA SER A 14 -124.65 91.96 95.09
C SER A 14 -123.50 90.94 95.17
N ALA A 15 -123.38 90.21 96.27
CA ALA A 15 -122.37 89.16 96.43
C ALA A 15 -122.61 87.98 95.47
N ILE A 16 -123.87 87.56 95.31
CA ILE A 16 -124.27 86.53 94.36
C ILE A 16 -123.95 86.98 92.93
N SER A 17 -124.27 88.22 92.54
CA SER A 17 -123.92 88.74 91.23
C SER A 17 -122.40 88.76 90.99
N SER A 18 -121.61 89.06 92.02
CA SER A 18 -120.14 89.02 91.94
C SER A 18 -119.60 87.60 91.78
N LEU A 19 -120.15 86.63 92.53
CA LEU A 19 -119.83 85.21 92.37
C LEU A 19 -120.23 84.68 91.00
N GLN A 20 -121.39 85.09 90.48
CA GLN A 20 -121.84 84.74 89.12
C GLN A 20 -120.89 85.31 88.06
N SER A 21 -120.42 86.55 88.22
CA SER A 21 -119.39 87.14 87.34
C SER A 21 -118.08 86.36 87.41
N GLY A 22 -117.57 86.09 88.60
CA GLY A 22 -116.32 85.34 88.77
C GLY A 22 -116.40 83.89 88.28
N LEU A 23 -117.57 83.25 88.41
CA LEU A 23 -117.83 81.94 87.83
C LEU A 23 -117.80 82.00 86.30
N SER A 24 -118.45 83.01 85.69
CA SER A 24 -118.42 83.23 84.24
C SER A 24 -116.99 83.45 83.71
N ASP A 25 -116.16 84.19 84.44
CA ASP A 25 -114.75 84.40 84.08
C ASP A 25 -113.96 83.09 84.16
N ALA A 26 -114.14 82.32 85.24
CA ALA A 26 -113.50 81.01 85.40
C ALA A 26 -113.94 79.99 84.33
N GLU A 27 -115.23 79.99 83.96
CA GLU A 27 -115.75 79.19 82.84
C GLU A 27 -115.10 79.60 81.51
N GLY A 28 -114.87 80.91 81.31
CA GLY A 28 -114.11 81.46 80.19
C GLY A 28 -112.66 80.97 80.16
N ASP A 29 -111.93 81.07 81.28
CA ASP A 29 -110.55 80.60 81.42
C ASP A 29 -110.42 79.09 81.21
N ILE A 30 -111.35 78.29 81.75
CA ILE A 30 -111.41 76.84 81.54
C ILE A 30 -111.60 76.53 80.05
N SER A 31 -112.50 77.25 79.37
CA SER A 31 -112.74 77.07 77.93
C SER A 31 -111.51 77.46 77.08
N ALA A 32 -110.80 78.52 77.46
CA ALA A 32 -109.55 78.93 76.84
C ALA A 32 -108.43 77.90 77.06
N ASN A 33 -108.29 77.39 78.29
CA ASN A 33 -107.33 76.34 78.64
C ASN A 33 -107.61 75.03 77.91
N ALA A 34 -108.89 74.61 77.81
CA ALA A 34 -109.29 73.43 77.04
C ALA A 34 -108.90 73.58 75.56
N SER A 35 -109.11 74.77 74.98
CA SER A 35 -108.69 75.09 73.61
C SER A 35 -107.17 75.06 73.46
N GLY A 36 -106.43 75.64 74.42
CA GLY A 36 -104.97 75.62 74.47
C GLY A 36 -104.39 74.20 74.56
N LEU A 37 -104.99 73.35 75.40
CA LEU A 37 -104.62 71.94 75.54
C LEU A 37 -104.88 71.16 74.25
N SER A 38 -106.02 71.38 73.58
CA SER A 38 -106.32 70.76 72.28
C SER A 38 -105.27 71.12 71.21
N ASN A 39 -104.86 72.39 71.16
CA ASN A 39 -103.79 72.85 70.26
C ASN A 39 -102.44 72.23 70.59
N LEU A 40 -102.10 72.11 71.88
CA LEU A 40 -100.86 71.47 72.33
C LEU A 40 -100.85 69.98 71.95
N THR A 41 -101.95 69.27 72.20
CA THR A 41 -102.13 67.86 71.79
C THR A 41 -101.90 67.70 70.29
N THR A 42 -102.51 68.56 69.48
CA THR A 42 -102.34 68.53 68.01
C THR A 42 -100.88 68.73 67.60
N ARG A 43 -100.18 69.70 68.20
CA ARG A 43 -98.76 69.96 67.93
C ARG A 43 -97.86 68.81 68.38
N VAL A 44 -98.14 68.21 69.53
CA VAL A 44 -97.41 67.05 70.06
C VAL A 44 -97.59 65.84 69.15
N THR A 45 -98.81 65.49 68.76
CA THR A 45 -99.07 64.40 67.81
C THR A 45 -98.34 64.63 66.47
N SER A 46 -98.32 65.88 65.98
CA SER A 46 -97.59 66.22 64.75
C SER A 46 -96.08 66.02 64.92
N ALA A 47 -95.51 66.47 66.05
CA ALA A 47 -94.09 66.30 66.36
C ALA A 47 -93.70 64.83 66.51
N GLU A 48 -94.54 64.01 67.16
CA GLU A 48 -94.34 62.56 67.29
C GLU A 48 -94.31 61.86 65.91
N GLY A 49 -95.17 62.28 64.99
CA GLY A 49 -95.15 61.82 63.60
C GLY A 49 -93.85 62.17 62.86
N SER A 50 -93.37 63.42 62.99
CA SER A 50 -92.09 63.84 62.42
C SER A 50 -90.90 63.10 63.02
N ILE A 51 -90.87 62.91 64.34
CA ILE A 51 -89.82 62.15 65.04
C ILE A 51 -89.78 60.70 64.56
N THR A 52 -90.95 60.09 64.36
CA THR A 52 -91.05 58.72 63.83
C THR A 52 -90.46 58.64 62.42
N SER A 53 -90.77 59.59 61.55
CA SER A 53 -90.24 59.64 60.18
C SER A 53 -88.72 59.84 60.16
N ILE A 54 -88.20 60.78 60.95
CA ILE A 54 -86.75 61.01 61.09
C ILE A 54 -86.04 59.75 61.60
N SER A 55 -86.65 59.02 62.54
CA SER A 55 -86.07 57.78 63.07
C SER A 55 -85.95 56.69 61.99
N GLN A 56 -86.95 56.61 61.09
CA GLN A 56 -86.92 55.72 59.94
C GLN A 56 -85.84 56.12 58.92
N ASP A 57 -85.70 57.41 58.64
CA ASP A 57 -84.65 57.93 57.75
C ASP A 57 -83.24 57.66 58.31
N VAL A 58 -83.03 57.89 59.61
CA VAL A 58 -81.75 57.59 60.28
C VAL A 58 -81.40 56.10 60.17
N THR A 59 -82.39 55.22 60.38
CA THR A 59 -82.19 53.77 60.24
C THR A 59 -81.79 53.39 58.81
N THR A 60 -82.42 54.02 57.82
CA THR A 60 -82.10 53.80 56.40
C THR A 60 -80.68 54.28 56.07
N LEU A 61 -80.32 55.51 56.50
CA LEU A 61 -78.98 56.06 56.29
C LEU A 61 -77.88 55.22 56.95
N GLN A 62 -78.14 54.65 58.13
CA GLN A 62 -77.21 53.73 58.78
C GLN A 62 -76.98 52.46 57.95
N SER A 63 -78.04 51.89 57.37
CA SER A 63 -77.95 50.72 56.49
C SER A 63 -77.19 51.04 55.18
N ASP A 64 -77.48 52.19 54.57
CA ASP A 64 -76.81 52.66 53.35
C ASP A 64 -75.32 52.92 53.60
N LEU A 65 -74.98 53.54 54.74
CA LEU A 65 -73.59 53.78 55.14
C LEU A 65 -72.83 52.46 55.31
N SER A 66 -73.41 51.48 56.02
CA SER A 66 -72.80 50.16 56.20
C SER A 66 -72.57 49.45 54.85
N THR A 67 -73.53 49.57 53.92
CA THR A 67 -73.40 49.03 52.57
C THR A 67 -72.28 49.72 51.78
N ALA A 68 -72.16 51.05 51.90
CA ALA A 68 -71.11 51.82 51.25
C ALA A 68 -69.72 51.46 51.80
N GLU A 69 -69.57 51.33 53.11
CA GLU A 69 -68.33 50.88 53.77
C GLU A 69 -67.89 49.49 53.27
N GLY A 70 -68.84 48.55 53.14
CA GLY A 70 -68.56 47.23 52.58
C GLY A 70 -68.05 47.29 51.14
N LYS A 71 -68.67 48.12 50.28
CA LYS A 71 -68.22 48.32 48.89
C LYS A 71 -66.84 48.98 48.81
N ILE A 72 -66.56 49.97 49.66
CA ILE A 72 -65.27 50.64 49.72
C ILE A 72 -64.17 49.65 50.12
N SER A 73 -64.42 48.81 51.13
CA SER A 73 -63.49 47.76 51.55
C SER A 73 -63.20 46.75 50.44
N ALA A 74 -64.25 46.28 49.74
CA ALA A 74 -64.11 45.39 48.60
C ALA A 74 -63.29 46.01 47.44
N ASN A 75 -63.54 47.29 47.13
CA ASN A 75 -62.77 48.04 46.14
C ASN A 75 -61.29 48.17 46.55
N GLY A 76 -61.01 48.43 47.84
CA GLY A 76 -59.65 48.47 48.36
C GLY A 76 -58.91 47.14 48.16
N GLY A 77 -59.58 46.01 48.43
CA GLY A 77 -59.04 44.68 48.18
C GLY A 77 -58.76 44.42 46.68
N ALA A 78 -59.68 44.82 45.80
CA ALA A 78 -59.49 44.68 44.36
C ALA A 78 -58.32 45.52 43.82
N ILE A 79 -58.18 46.76 44.31
CA ILE A 79 -57.07 47.66 43.94
C ILE A 79 -55.73 47.08 44.39
N SER A 80 -55.62 46.57 45.62
CA SER A 80 -54.40 45.91 46.10
C SER A 80 -54.03 44.67 45.29
N GLY A 81 -55.04 43.88 44.88
CA GLY A 81 -54.84 42.75 43.97
C GLY A 81 -54.33 43.16 42.58
N LEU A 82 -54.84 44.27 42.03
CA LEU A 82 -54.37 44.84 40.77
C LEU A 82 -52.92 45.35 40.90
N ASP A 83 -52.59 46.06 41.97
CA ASP A 83 -51.25 46.59 42.24
C ASP A 83 -50.18 45.48 42.27
N THR A 84 -50.50 44.37 42.95
CA THR A 84 -49.64 43.18 42.99
C THR A 84 -49.41 42.57 41.61
N ARG A 85 -50.48 42.47 40.80
CA ARG A 85 -50.41 41.93 39.43
C ARG A 85 -49.62 42.84 38.50
N VAL A 86 -49.79 44.16 38.61
CA VAL A 86 -49.04 45.15 37.82
C VAL A 86 -47.56 45.07 38.15
N THR A 87 -47.19 45.07 39.44
CA THR A 87 -45.79 44.94 39.88
C THR A 87 -45.14 43.65 39.34
N SER A 88 -45.88 42.53 39.38
CA SER A 88 -45.39 41.24 38.85
C SER A 88 -45.20 41.27 37.33
N ALA A 89 -46.12 41.93 36.60
CA ALA A 89 -46.03 42.09 35.16
C ALA A 89 -44.84 42.98 34.78
N GLU A 90 -44.62 44.08 35.48
CA GLU A 90 -43.48 45.00 35.26
C GLU A 90 -42.12 44.30 35.48
N GLY A 91 -42.02 43.46 36.52
CA GLY A 91 -40.82 42.64 36.74
C GLY A 91 -40.57 41.63 35.62
N THR A 92 -41.64 41.00 35.10
CA THR A 92 -41.57 40.07 33.98
C THR A 92 -41.16 40.79 32.69
N ILE A 93 -41.75 41.94 32.39
CA ILE A 93 -41.43 42.78 31.23
C ILE A 93 -39.96 43.22 31.28
N THR A 94 -39.46 43.62 32.45
CA THR A 94 -38.05 44.00 32.62
C THR A 94 -37.12 42.83 32.31
N SER A 95 -37.43 41.65 32.84
CA SER A 95 -36.63 40.43 32.60
C SER A 95 -36.63 40.02 31.12
N GLN A 96 -37.80 40.11 30.47
CA GLN A 96 -37.92 39.85 29.02
C GLN A 96 -37.13 40.87 28.19
N GLY A 97 -37.13 42.16 28.58
CA GLY A 97 -36.33 43.19 27.93
C GLY A 97 -34.83 42.87 27.96
N GLN A 98 -34.31 42.45 29.12
CA GLN A 98 -32.91 42.03 29.26
C GLN A 98 -32.55 40.80 28.42
N ALA A 99 -33.44 39.80 28.38
CA ALA A 99 -33.26 38.62 27.54
C ALA A 99 -33.24 38.97 26.05
N ILE A 100 -34.13 39.87 25.61
CA ILE A 100 -34.16 40.36 24.22
C ILE A 100 -32.85 41.08 23.86
N THR A 101 -32.34 41.96 24.73
CA THR A 101 -31.07 42.63 24.48
C THR A 101 -29.90 41.64 24.38
N SER A 102 -29.89 40.60 25.21
CA SER A 102 -28.86 39.54 25.14
C SER A 102 -28.94 38.77 23.83
N LEU A 103 -30.15 38.35 23.42
CA LEU A 103 -30.37 37.67 22.14
C LEU A 103 -29.97 38.54 20.94
N GLN A 104 -30.21 39.85 20.99
CA GLN A 104 -29.76 40.77 19.94
C GLN A 104 -28.24 40.82 19.82
N SER A 105 -27.52 40.77 20.95
CA SER A 105 -26.06 40.68 20.96
C SER A 105 -25.59 39.35 20.35
N ASP A 106 -26.15 38.23 20.80
CA ASP A 106 -25.79 36.90 20.30
C ASP A 106 -26.01 36.78 18.78
N VAL A 107 -27.11 37.34 18.27
CA VAL A 107 -27.40 37.39 16.82
C VAL A 107 -26.35 38.22 16.07
N SER A 108 -25.96 39.38 16.61
CA SER A 108 -24.94 40.24 15.97
C SER A 108 -23.56 39.56 15.91
N ASP A 109 -23.19 38.81 16.95
CA ASP A 109 -21.96 38.02 16.97
C ASP A 109 -22.01 36.88 15.95
N LEU A 110 -23.15 36.19 15.84
CA LEU A 110 -23.38 35.16 14.83
C LEU A 110 -23.28 35.72 13.40
N GLU A 111 -23.89 36.87 13.13
CA GLU A 111 -23.80 37.54 11.83
C GLU A 111 -22.35 37.89 11.47
N SER A 112 -21.59 38.38 12.45
CA SER A 112 -20.16 38.68 12.29
C SER A 112 -19.35 37.40 12.00
N GLY A 113 -19.64 36.31 12.72
CA GLY A 113 -19.02 35.00 12.49
C GLY A 113 -19.32 34.43 11.10
N VAL A 114 -20.58 34.54 10.64
CA VAL A 114 -21.00 34.13 9.29
C VAL A 114 -20.27 34.95 8.21
N SER A 115 -20.15 36.27 8.41
CA SER A 115 -19.40 37.13 7.48
C SER A 115 -17.92 36.75 7.40
N GLY A 116 -17.28 36.48 8.54
CA GLY A 116 -15.90 35.98 8.61
C GLY A 116 -15.72 34.66 7.87
N ASN A 117 -16.63 33.71 8.07
CA ASN A 117 -16.62 32.43 7.36
C ASN A 117 -16.78 32.60 5.85
N ALA A 118 -17.65 33.51 5.39
CA ALA A 118 -17.82 33.79 3.96
C ALA A 118 -16.53 34.32 3.32
N SER A 119 -15.81 35.20 4.02
CA SER A 119 -14.51 35.71 3.54
C SER A 119 -13.43 34.63 3.50
N ALA A 120 -13.41 33.74 4.50
CA ALA A 120 -12.49 32.60 4.53
C ALA A 120 -12.77 31.63 3.36
N ILE A 121 -14.04 31.34 3.08
CA ILE A 121 -14.47 30.51 1.96
C ILE A 121 -14.04 31.14 0.62
N SER A 122 -14.27 32.44 0.42
CA SER A 122 -13.85 33.13 -0.80
C SER A 122 -12.33 33.09 -1.01
N THR A 123 -11.55 33.19 0.07
CA THR A 123 -10.10 33.05 0.03
C THR A 123 -9.68 31.63 -0.36
N LEU A 124 -10.34 30.61 0.18
CA LEU A 124 -10.09 29.21 -0.17
C LEU A 124 -10.43 28.93 -1.63
N ASP A 125 -11.57 29.43 -2.12
CA ASP A 125 -12.01 29.31 -3.52
C ASP A 125 -10.98 29.89 -4.50
N THR A 126 -10.44 31.07 -4.18
CA THR A 126 -9.37 31.71 -4.94
C THR A 126 -8.11 30.83 -4.98
N ARG A 127 -7.71 30.25 -3.84
CA ARG A 127 -6.53 29.37 -3.75
C ARG A 127 -6.72 28.07 -4.54
N VAL A 128 -7.91 27.47 -4.47
CA VAL A 128 -8.23 26.25 -5.23
C VAL A 128 -8.15 26.54 -6.73
N THR A 129 -8.75 27.64 -7.18
CA THR A 129 -8.67 28.07 -8.59
C THR A 129 -7.23 28.27 -9.06
N SER A 130 -6.38 28.89 -8.23
CA SER A 130 -4.94 29.05 -8.54
C SER A 130 -4.24 27.70 -8.66
N ASN A 131 -4.46 26.81 -7.69
CA ASN A 131 -3.87 25.47 -7.68
C ASN A 131 -4.30 24.66 -8.91
N ASP A 132 -5.55 24.76 -9.34
CA ASP A 132 -6.05 24.08 -10.55
C ASP A 132 -5.32 24.59 -11.82
N GLY A 133 -5.02 25.89 -11.88
CA GLY A 133 -4.20 26.49 -12.92
C GLY A 133 -2.75 25.95 -12.92
N ASP A 134 -2.15 25.84 -11.75
CA ASP A 134 -0.80 25.30 -11.58
C ASP A 134 -0.73 23.81 -11.96
N ILE A 135 -1.70 23.01 -11.52
CA ILE A 135 -1.82 21.58 -11.85
C ILE A 135 -1.95 21.39 -13.36
N SER A 136 -2.79 22.21 -14.01
CA SER A 136 -2.97 22.17 -15.47
C SER A 136 -1.64 22.46 -16.19
N SER A 137 -0.90 23.46 -15.73
CA SER A 137 0.42 23.82 -16.28
C SER A 137 1.45 22.70 -16.11
N ILE A 138 1.49 22.09 -14.92
CA ILE A 138 2.36 20.94 -14.63
C ILE A 138 2.00 19.75 -15.54
N SER A 139 0.71 19.46 -15.72
CA SER A 139 0.25 18.37 -16.60
C SER A 139 0.72 18.56 -18.05
N SER A 140 0.65 19.79 -18.57
CA SER A 140 1.19 20.11 -19.91
C SER A 140 2.71 19.96 -19.97
N ALA A 141 3.43 20.38 -18.93
CA ALA A 141 4.88 20.21 -18.86
C ALA A 141 5.29 18.73 -18.81
N VAL A 142 4.58 17.90 -18.04
CA VAL A 142 4.80 16.44 -17.98
C VAL A 142 4.55 15.79 -19.34
N THR A 143 3.48 16.16 -20.03
CA THR A 143 3.20 15.66 -21.39
C THR A 143 4.34 16.01 -22.35
N THR A 144 4.82 17.25 -22.29
CA THR A 144 5.95 17.70 -23.12
C THR A 144 7.23 16.93 -22.80
N LEU A 145 7.52 16.69 -21.52
CA LEU A 145 8.67 15.91 -21.09
C LEU A 145 8.56 14.46 -21.56
N SER A 146 7.36 13.85 -21.45
CA SER A 146 7.10 12.50 -21.93
C SER A 146 7.39 12.36 -23.42
N ASN A 147 6.93 13.31 -24.24
CA ASN A 147 7.20 13.30 -25.69
C ASN A 147 8.71 13.40 -25.97
N ARG A 148 9.43 14.29 -25.25
CA ARG A 148 10.89 14.41 -25.40
C ARG A 148 11.64 13.14 -25.01
N VAL A 149 11.17 12.41 -24.00
CA VAL A 149 11.73 11.12 -23.59
C VAL A 149 11.52 10.10 -24.71
N THR A 150 10.30 9.98 -25.25
CA THR A 150 10.00 9.10 -26.39
C THR A 150 10.89 9.41 -27.60
N ASP A 151 11.06 10.70 -27.94
CA ASP A 151 11.94 11.12 -29.03
C ASP A 151 13.40 10.69 -28.76
N THR A 152 13.87 10.87 -27.53
CA THR A 152 15.23 10.46 -27.12
C THR A 152 15.39 8.94 -27.19
N GLU A 153 14.39 8.16 -26.78
CA GLU A 153 14.40 6.69 -26.88
C GLU A 153 14.46 6.22 -28.35
N SER A 154 13.74 6.92 -29.25
CA SER A 154 13.81 6.69 -30.69
C SER A 154 15.21 7.00 -31.24
N ASP A 155 15.79 8.15 -30.87
CA ASP A 155 17.14 8.54 -31.27
C ASP A 155 18.21 7.54 -30.78
N ILE A 156 18.09 7.07 -29.53
CA ILE A 156 18.98 6.03 -28.98
C ILE A 156 18.86 4.74 -29.80
N SER A 157 17.64 4.33 -30.17
CA SER A 157 17.40 3.13 -30.97
C SER A 157 17.99 3.26 -32.39
N ALA A 158 17.87 4.44 -33.00
CA ALA A 158 18.48 4.75 -34.28
C ALA A 158 20.01 4.71 -34.20
N ASN A 159 20.60 5.30 -33.16
CA ASN A 159 22.04 5.26 -32.91
C ASN A 159 22.54 3.83 -32.67
N ALA A 160 21.82 3.01 -31.90
CA ALA A 160 22.17 1.60 -31.70
C ALA A 160 22.22 0.83 -33.03
N SER A 161 21.24 1.06 -33.92
CA SER A 161 21.22 0.46 -35.25
C SER A 161 22.39 0.92 -36.12
N ALA A 162 22.72 2.22 -36.08
CA ALA A 162 23.85 2.78 -36.80
C ALA A 162 25.20 2.21 -36.30
N ILE A 163 25.35 2.05 -34.98
CA ILE A 163 26.53 1.44 -34.36
C ILE A 163 26.66 -0.02 -34.80
N SER A 164 25.59 -0.81 -34.74
CA SER A 164 25.61 -2.20 -35.23
C SER A 164 26.04 -2.29 -36.70
N GLY A 165 25.55 -1.39 -37.56
CA GLY A 165 25.98 -1.31 -38.95
C GLY A 165 27.46 -0.92 -39.11
N ALA A 166 27.98 -0.04 -38.25
CA ALA A 166 29.40 0.31 -38.23
C ALA A 166 30.27 -0.87 -37.79
N VAL A 167 29.86 -1.61 -36.74
CA VAL A 167 30.53 -2.83 -36.27
C VAL A 167 30.62 -3.86 -37.39
N SER A 168 29.51 -4.17 -38.07
CA SER A 168 29.55 -5.14 -39.18
C SER A 168 30.48 -4.71 -40.33
N ARG A 169 30.59 -3.41 -40.62
CA ARG A 169 31.54 -2.90 -41.62
C ARG A 169 32.98 -3.03 -41.16
N VAL A 170 33.25 -2.83 -39.87
CA VAL A 170 34.58 -3.04 -39.28
C VAL A 170 34.94 -4.52 -39.35
N ASP A 171 34.06 -5.42 -38.92
CA ASP A 171 34.28 -6.87 -39.00
C ASP A 171 34.60 -7.32 -40.44
N ALA A 172 33.85 -6.81 -41.42
CA ALA A 172 34.11 -7.08 -42.83
C ALA A 172 35.50 -6.57 -43.28
N THR A 173 35.87 -5.36 -42.84
CA THR A 173 37.17 -4.77 -43.14
C THR A 173 38.31 -5.55 -42.49
N GLU A 174 38.15 -6.00 -41.24
CA GLU A 174 39.12 -6.83 -40.53
C GLU A 174 39.28 -8.21 -41.20
N GLY A 175 38.19 -8.78 -41.72
CA GLY A 175 38.22 -9.98 -42.57
C GLY A 175 39.00 -9.77 -43.87
N ASP A 176 38.73 -8.66 -44.58
CA ASP A 176 39.45 -8.29 -45.81
C ASP A 176 40.96 -8.07 -45.55
N ILE A 177 41.32 -7.40 -44.44
CA ILE A 177 42.72 -7.20 -44.02
C ILE A 177 43.39 -8.55 -43.75
N SER A 178 42.71 -9.46 -43.05
CA SER A 178 43.24 -10.80 -42.76
C SER A 178 43.49 -11.60 -44.04
N ALA A 179 42.57 -11.53 -45.01
CA ALA A 179 42.74 -12.14 -46.32
C ALA A 179 43.90 -11.53 -47.11
N LEU A 180 44.06 -10.21 -47.05
CA LEU A 180 45.19 -9.51 -47.67
C LEU A 180 46.53 -9.91 -47.02
N ALA A 181 46.59 -10.01 -45.68
CA ALA A 181 47.78 -10.44 -44.95
C ALA A 181 48.20 -11.86 -45.36
N GLY A 182 47.25 -12.81 -45.47
CA GLY A 182 47.53 -14.15 -45.96
C GLY A 182 48.05 -14.19 -47.41
N ARG A 183 47.62 -13.25 -48.27
CA ARG A 183 48.21 -13.08 -49.61
C ARG A 183 49.58 -12.41 -49.58
N ALA A 184 49.81 -11.50 -48.65
CA ALA A 184 51.09 -10.83 -48.46
C ALA A 184 52.17 -11.80 -47.97
N ASP A 185 51.86 -12.77 -47.11
CA ASP A 185 52.78 -13.87 -46.75
C ASP A 185 53.24 -14.68 -47.97
N VAL A 186 52.38 -14.80 -49.00
CA VAL A 186 52.71 -15.43 -50.29
C VAL A 186 53.50 -14.47 -51.20
N PHE A 187 53.31 -13.16 -51.06
CA PHE A 187 53.98 -12.12 -51.85
C PHE A 187 55.34 -11.69 -51.27
N GLU A 188 55.59 -11.88 -49.97
CA GLU A 188 56.86 -11.56 -49.30
C GLU A 188 57.97 -12.57 -49.60
N VAL A 189 57.65 -13.68 -50.28
CA VAL A 189 58.63 -14.57 -50.92
C VAL A 189 58.98 -14.10 -52.35
N GLY A 190 58.44 -12.96 -52.81
CA GLY A 190 58.42 -12.58 -54.22
C GLY A 190 59.29 -11.40 -54.67
N LEU A 191 59.59 -10.37 -53.87
CA LEU A 191 60.30 -9.18 -54.37
C LEU A 191 61.31 -8.54 -53.40
N GLY A 192 62.42 -9.21 -53.12
CA GLY A 192 63.68 -8.54 -52.76
C GLY A 192 64.32 -7.89 -53.98
N ALA A 193 65.18 -6.87 -53.82
CA ALA A 193 65.89 -6.21 -54.94
C ALA A 193 66.78 -7.15 -55.80
N GLU A 194 66.89 -8.41 -55.39
CA GLU A 194 67.59 -9.52 -56.05
C GLU A 194 66.62 -10.51 -56.76
N GLN A 195 65.30 -10.25 -56.73
CA GLN A 195 64.25 -11.06 -57.36
C GLN A 195 63.68 -10.46 -58.66
N LEU A 196 64.32 -9.42 -59.20
CA LEU A 196 64.39 -9.31 -60.65
C LEU A 196 65.39 -10.37 -61.11
N ILE A 197 64.92 -11.45 -61.73
CA ILE A 197 65.80 -12.24 -62.60
C ILE A 197 66.29 -11.24 -63.65
N PRO A 198 67.61 -10.98 -63.82
CA PRO A 198 68.08 -10.36 -65.04
C PRO A 198 67.65 -11.31 -66.15
N ASN A 199 66.62 -10.91 -66.89
CA ASN A 199 66.10 -11.62 -68.04
C ASN A 199 67.25 -11.89 -69.01
N GLY A 200 67.87 -13.07 -68.92
CA GLY A 200 68.58 -13.67 -70.03
C GLY A 200 67.52 -13.88 -71.10
N ALA A 201 67.53 -13.02 -72.13
CA ALA A 201 66.44 -12.81 -73.06
C ALA A 201 65.70 -14.12 -73.44
N PHE A 202 64.40 -14.18 -73.15
CA PHE A 202 63.46 -15.22 -73.63
C PHE A 202 63.34 -15.34 -75.17
N ALA A 203 64.30 -14.86 -75.95
CA ALA A 203 64.23 -14.88 -77.40
C ALA A 203 64.46 -16.28 -78.00
N THR A 204 65.17 -17.19 -77.33
CA THR A 204 65.57 -18.49 -77.92
C THR A 204 64.90 -19.72 -77.31
N GLY A 205 64.26 -19.61 -76.15
CA GLY A 205 63.56 -20.73 -75.52
C GLY A 205 64.46 -21.91 -75.12
N ASP A 206 65.77 -21.71 -75.04
CA ASP A 206 66.74 -22.70 -74.56
C ASP A 206 67.59 -22.16 -73.39
N LEU A 207 68.37 -23.05 -72.78
CA LEU A 207 69.17 -22.77 -71.58
C LEU A 207 70.53 -22.10 -71.91
N THR A 208 70.68 -21.47 -73.08
CA THR A 208 71.95 -20.80 -73.43
C THR A 208 72.23 -19.64 -72.46
N GLY A 209 73.38 -19.71 -71.78
CA GLY A 209 73.79 -18.75 -70.75
C GLY A 209 73.70 -19.26 -69.30
N TRP A 210 73.12 -20.44 -69.09
CA TRP A 210 73.18 -21.14 -67.80
C TRP A 210 74.52 -21.87 -67.67
N THR A 211 75.35 -21.48 -66.70
CA THR A 211 76.58 -22.23 -66.36
C THR A 211 76.27 -23.21 -65.22
N ALA A 212 76.83 -24.41 -65.31
CA ALA A 212 76.67 -25.46 -64.31
C ALA A 212 77.22 -25.00 -62.95
N ALA A 213 76.46 -25.21 -61.87
CA ALA A 213 76.88 -24.84 -60.50
C ALA A 213 78.11 -25.63 -60.03
N ALA A 214 78.39 -26.78 -60.65
CA ALA A 214 79.61 -27.59 -60.52
C ALA A 214 79.79 -28.44 -61.80
N ALA A 215 81.02 -28.88 -62.10
CA ALA A 215 81.34 -29.56 -63.37
C ALA A 215 80.54 -30.85 -63.61
N GLU A 216 80.08 -31.53 -62.55
CA GLU A 216 79.29 -32.76 -62.66
C GLU A 216 77.82 -32.64 -62.19
N LEU A 217 77.26 -31.42 -62.20
CA LEU A 217 75.83 -31.14 -62.01
C LEU A 217 75.30 -30.28 -63.15
N SER A 218 74.45 -30.84 -64.01
CA SER A 218 73.86 -30.15 -65.15
C SER A 218 72.34 -30.29 -65.18
N VAL A 219 71.64 -29.26 -65.66
CA VAL A 219 70.22 -29.37 -65.98
C VAL A 219 70.12 -29.84 -67.43
N VAL A 220 69.51 -31.01 -67.65
CA VAL A 220 69.34 -31.62 -68.96
C VAL A 220 67.86 -31.71 -69.32
N ASN A 221 67.54 -31.54 -70.60
CA ASN A 221 66.20 -31.84 -71.08
C ASN A 221 66.01 -33.37 -71.10
N LYS A 222 64.83 -33.88 -70.72
CA LYS A 222 64.54 -35.30 -70.74
C LYS A 222 64.75 -35.96 -72.11
N SER A 223 64.60 -35.19 -73.21
CA SER A 223 64.86 -35.68 -74.57
C SER A 223 66.35 -35.93 -74.85
N SER A 224 67.24 -35.27 -74.10
CA SER A 224 68.69 -35.47 -74.14
C SER A 224 69.15 -36.66 -73.29
N VAL A 225 68.26 -37.22 -72.45
CA VAL A 225 68.53 -38.39 -71.61
C VAL A 225 68.02 -39.65 -72.33
N GLY A 226 68.93 -40.50 -72.79
CA GLY A 226 68.57 -41.74 -73.49
C GLY A 226 67.97 -42.82 -72.58
N GLY A 227 67.22 -43.76 -73.16
CA GLY A 227 66.66 -44.93 -72.46
C GLY A 227 65.44 -44.63 -71.59
N THR A 228 65.13 -45.55 -70.67
CA THR A 228 63.91 -45.50 -69.83
C THR A 228 63.83 -44.25 -68.96
N VAL A 229 64.96 -43.71 -68.49
CA VAL A 229 64.99 -42.55 -67.61
C VAL A 229 64.40 -41.30 -68.29
N GLY A 230 64.85 -40.98 -69.50
CA GLY A 230 64.36 -39.81 -70.23
C GLY A 230 62.94 -39.99 -70.80
N SER A 231 62.61 -41.19 -71.28
CA SER A 231 61.27 -41.45 -71.84
C SER A 231 60.15 -41.45 -70.81
N THR A 232 60.45 -41.83 -69.56
CA THR A 232 59.48 -41.87 -68.44
C THR A 232 59.65 -40.73 -67.43
N ALA A 233 60.50 -39.74 -67.75
CA ALA A 233 60.77 -38.60 -66.88
C ALA A 233 59.49 -37.84 -66.49
N PRO A 234 59.23 -37.64 -65.18
CA PRO A 234 58.04 -36.94 -64.70
C PRO A 234 58.11 -35.43 -64.96
N ARG A 235 59.29 -34.88 -65.28
CA ARG A 235 59.53 -33.46 -65.57
C ARG A 235 60.27 -33.30 -66.90
N LEU A 236 60.07 -32.15 -67.56
CA LEU A 236 60.73 -31.83 -68.84
C LEU A 236 62.23 -31.63 -68.68
N TYR A 237 62.65 -31.02 -67.58
CA TYR A 237 64.05 -30.81 -67.23
C TYR A 237 64.39 -31.63 -65.99
N LEU A 238 65.57 -32.24 -66.02
CA LEU A 238 66.09 -33.10 -64.98
C LEU A 238 67.44 -32.54 -64.52
N LEU A 239 67.75 -32.67 -63.24
CA LEU A 239 69.10 -32.47 -62.76
C LEU A 239 69.89 -33.77 -62.97
N GLU A 240 70.84 -33.76 -63.91
CA GLU A 240 71.83 -34.81 -64.06
C GLU A 240 72.98 -34.59 -63.08
N MET A 241 73.23 -35.59 -62.25
CA MET A 241 74.41 -35.71 -61.40
C MET A 241 75.34 -36.74 -62.06
N ALA A 242 76.39 -36.28 -62.74
CA ALA A 242 77.28 -37.15 -63.51
C ALA A 242 78.17 -38.02 -62.60
N ALA A 243 78.73 -39.11 -63.15
CA ALA A 243 79.59 -40.04 -62.42
C ALA A 243 80.88 -39.35 -61.92
N GLY A 244 81.28 -39.62 -60.68
CA GLY A 244 82.49 -39.05 -60.07
C GLY A 244 82.88 -39.75 -58.78
N SER A 245 84.06 -39.42 -58.25
CA SER A 245 84.67 -40.07 -57.07
C SER A 245 84.56 -39.28 -55.77
N SER A 246 83.93 -38.10 -55.78
CA SER A 246 83.85 -37.19 -54.63
C SER A 246 82.41 -36.82 -54.25
N LEU A 247 82.22 -36.29 -53.03
CA LEU A 247 80.94 -35.73 -52.59
C LEU A 247 80.64 -34.45 -53.36
N TYR A 248 79.49 -34.40 -54.02
CA TYR A 248 78.98 -33.20 -54.67
C TYR A 248 77.79 -32.67 -53.89
N GLN A 249 77.80 -31.38 -53.60
CA GLN A 249 76.68 -30.71 -52.94
C GLN A 249 76.38 -29.40 -53.64
N VAL A 250 75.10 -29.18 -53.95
CA VAL A 250 74.58 -27.89 -54.38
C VAL A 250 73.91 -27.27 -53.17
N ARG A 251 74.42 -26.11 -52.75
CA ARG A 251 73.71 -25.29 -51.77
C ARG A 251 72.56 -24.60 -52.48
N VAL A 252 71.38 -24.67 -51.88
CA VAL A 252 70.30 -23.75 -52.22
C VAL A 252 70.52 -22.51 -51.37
N ASP A 253 70.90 -21.37 -51.97
CA ASP A 253 71.31 -20.13 -51.27
C ASP A 253 70.17 -19.39 -50.55
N LYS A 254 69.14 -20.12 -50.12
CA LYS A 254 68.05 -19.62 -49.30
C LYS A 254 68.27 -20.04 -47.85
N VAL A 255 68.47 -19.06 -46.97
CA VAL A 255 68.49 -19.28 -45.53
C VAL A 255 67.06 -19.17 -45.02
N PHE A 256 66.59 -20.22 -44.34
CA PHE A 256 65.25 -20.24 -43.76
C PHE A 256 65.34 -19.95 -42.26
N SER A 257 64.50 -19.05 -41.76
CA SER A 257 64.30 -18.89 -40.31
C SER A 257 63.54 -20.10 -39.79
N VAL A 258 64.05 -20.71 -38.73
CA VAL A 258 63.48 -21.90 -38.10
C VAL A 258 63.45 -21.73 -36.59
N ALA A 259 62.58 -22.45 -35.92
CA ALA A 259 62.55 -22.58 -34.47
C ALA A 259 62.61 -24.07 -34.10
N GLU A 260 62.98 -24.34 -32.84
CA GLU A 260 62.92 -25.68 -32.27
C GLU A 260 61.57 -26.35 -32.52
N GLY A 261 61.58 -27.64 -32.86
CA GLY A 261 60.37 -28.42 -33.10
C GLY A 261 59.73 -28.20 -34.49
N ASN A 262 60.20 -27.25 -35.30
CA ASN A 262 59.75 -27.16 -36.70
C ASN A 262 60.12 -28.44 -37.44
N ARG A 263 59.13 -29.04 -38.13
CA ARG A 263 59.32 -30.27 -38.91
C ARG A 263 59.34 -29.96 -40.40
N PHE A 264 60.26 -30.60 -41.10
CA PHE A 264 60.48 -30.44 -42.52
C PHE A 264 60.26 -31.78 -43.22
N SER A 265 59.37 -31.79 -44.19
CA SER A 265 59.12 -32.91 -45.10
C SER A 265 60.12 -32.85 -46.24
N ILE A 266 60.83 -33.95 -46.49
CA ILE A 266 61.80 -34.10 -47.57
C ILE A 266 61.30 -35.18 -48.53
N GLU A 267 61.13 -34.79 -49.78
CA GLU A 267 60.76 -35.68 -50.88
C GLU A 267 61.79 -35.59 -52.00
N ILE A 268 62.26 -36.74 -52.46
CA ILE A 268 63.22 -36.84 -53.56
C ILE A 268 62.65 -37.82 -54.58
N GLU A 269 62.63 -37.41 -55.85
CA GLU A 269 62.23 -38.25 -56.96
C GLU A 269 63.40 -38.37 -57.93
N ALA A 270 63.97 -39.58 -58.02
CA ALA A 270 65.20 -39.82 -58.75
C ALA A 270 65.20 -41.17 -59.49
N ALA A 271 66.02 -41.24 -60.54
CA ALA A 271 66.33 -42.44 -61.31
C ALA A 271 67.82 -42.49 -61.65
N ALA A 272 68.35 -43.67 -61.95
CA ALA A 272 69.75 -43.88 -62.31
C ALA A 272 69.87 -44.31 -63.77
N ALA A 273 70.94 -43.94 -64.47
CA ALA A 273 71.24 -44.51 -65.78
C ALA A 273 71.34 -46.05 -65.70
N SER A 274 71.18 -46.76 -66.82
CA SER A 274 71.29 -48.23 -66.82
C SER A 274 72.66 -48.67 -66.29
N GLY A 275 72.66 -49.53 -65.26
CA GLY A 275 73.88 -49.99 -64.58
C GLY A 275 74.52 -48.99 -63.61
N ALA A 276 73.89 -47.83 -63.39
CA ALA A 276 74.35 -46.84 -62.43
C ALA A 276 73.81 -47.11 -61.01
N ASN A 277 74.58 -46.72 -60.00
CA ASN A 277 74.20 -46.82 -58.59
C ASN A 277 74.67 -45.55 -57.86
N GLY A 278 73.88 -45.09 -56.89
CA GLY A 278 73.94 -43.73 -56.35
C GLY A 278 73.21 -43.56 -55.03
N THR A 279 73.62 -42.64 -54.17
CA THR A 279 72.72 -42.08 -53.15
C THR A 279 72.58 -40.59 -53.38
N VAL A 280 71.32 -40.15 -53.50
CA VAL A 280 70.96 -38.74 -53.51
C VAL A 280 70.33 -38.43 -52.17
N ASP A 281 70.84 -37.41 -51.49
CA ASP A 281 70.26 -36.93 -50.23
C ASP A 281 70.07 -35.42 -50.22
N VAL A 282 69.16 -34.98 -49.36
CA VAL A 282 69.01 -33.60 -48.98
C VAL A 282 69.53 -33.44 -47.56
N LEU A 283 70.53 -32.59 -47.39
CA LEU A 283 71.07 -32.20 -46.09
C LEU A 283 70.42 -30.88 -45.65
N LEU A 284 69.89 -30.89 -44.43
CA LEU A 284 69.51 -29.69 -43.69
C LEU A 284 70.59 -29.38 -42.66
N GLU A 285 71.18 -28.20 -42.78
CA GLU A 285 72.18 -27.67 -41.86
C GLU A 285 71.53 -26.61 -40.97
N PHE A 286 71.35 -26.94 -39.70
CA PHE A 286 70.79 -26.07 -38.68
C PHE A 286 71.89 -25.27 -38.00
N ARG A 287 71.68 -23.96 -37.91
CA ARG A 287 72.60 -22.99 -37.32
C ARG A 287 71.90 -22.13 -36.28
N ASP A 288 72.67 -21.63 -35.34
CA ASP A 288 72.22 -20.66 -34.33
C ASP A 288 72.10 -19.25 -34.93
N ALA A 289 71.68 -18.28 -34.12
CA ALA A 289 71.46 -16.90 -34.54
C ALA A 289 72.74 -16.19 -35.01
N ASP A 290 73.88 -16.59 -34.44
CA ASP A 290 75.20 -16.06 -34.74
C ASP A 290 75.86 -16.76 -35.93
N GLY A 291 75.21 -17.80 -36.47
CA GLY A 291 75.66 -18.58 -37.63
C GLY A 291 76.55 -19.77 -37.29
N GLY A 292 76.72 -20.10 -36.01
CA GLY A 292 77.36 -21.34 -35.54
C GLY A 292 76.59 -22.58 -35.95
N LEU A 293 77.29 -23.69 -36.21
CA LEU A 293 76.66 -24.94 -36.61
C LEU A 293 76.05 -25.66 -35.40
N VAL A 294 74.74 -25.90 -35.42
CA VAL A 294 74.02 -26.61 -34.35
C VAL A 294 73.89 -28.09 -34.70
N SER A 295 73.46 -28.43 -35.92
CA SER A 295 73.29 -29.82 -36.35
C SER A 295 73.27 -29.94 -37.87
N GLN A 296 73.71 -31.10 -38.36
CA GLN A 296 73.53 -31.52 -39.75
C GLN A 296 72.68 -32.79 -39.79
N GLN A 297 71.56 -32.76 -40.50
CA GLN A 297 70.66 -33.90 -40.64
C GLN A 297 70.36 -34.11 -42.13
N ALA A 298 70.59 -35.31 -42.66
CA ALA A 298 70.34 -35.64 -44.06
C ALA A 298 69.28 -36.74 -44.21
N ARG A 299 68.50 -36.65 -45.29
CA ARG A 299 67.49 -37.63 -45.69
C ARG A 299 67.59 -37.86 -47.19
N GLY A 300 67.62 -39.11 -47.59
CA GLY A 300 68.02 -39.50 -48.93
C GLY A 300 67.53 -40.87 -49.33
N MET A 301 67.90 -41.24 -50.55
CA MET A 301 67.57 -42.53 -51.12
C MET A 301 68.72 -43.08 -51.97
N THR A 302 68.86 -44.40 -51.95
CA THR A 302 69.71 -45.10 -52.91
C THR A 302 68.96 -45.25 -54.23
N VAL A 303 69.60 -44.85 -55.31
CA VAL A 303 69.07 -44.84 -56.68
C VAL A 303 69.94 -45.76 -57.52
N ASN A 304 69.39 -46.92 -57.90
CA ASN A 304 70.10 -47.98 -58.62
C ASN A 304 69.28 -48.56 -59.79
N SER A 305 68.21 -47.87 -60.18
CA SER A 305 67.26 -48.31 -61.20
C SER A 305 66.98 -47.19 -62.18
N SER A 306 66.78 -47.55 -63.45
CA SER A 306 66.33 -46.64 -64.50
C SER A 306 64.85 -46.27 -64.42
N THR A 307 64.12 -46.79 -63.44
CA THR A 307 62.75 -46.41 -63.12
C THR A 307 62.75 -45.32 -62.05
N TRP A 308 61.93 -44.28 -62.25
CA TRP A 308 61.73 -43.21 -61.27
C TRP A 308 61.17 -43.75 -59.96
N SER A 309 61.83 -43.39 -58.86
CA SER A 309 61.42 -43.76 -57.51
C SER A 309 61.20 -42.50 -56.69
N ARG A 310 60.07 -42.45 -55.99
CA ARG A 310 59.72 -41.41 -55.03
C ARG A 310 59.31 -42.10 -53.73
N PRO A 311 60.21 -42.21 -52.73
CA PRO A 311 59.91 -42.85 -51.47
C PRO A 311 58.96 -41.95 -50.65
N PRO A 312 58.29 -42.49 -49.62
CA PRO A 312 57.51 -41.67 -48.70
C PRO A 312 58.36 -40.53 -48.13
N ALA A 313 57.73 -39.37 -47.97
CA ALA A 313 58.35 -38.19 -47.39
C ALA A 313 59.08 -38.50 -46.09
N GLN A 314 60.36 -38.14 -46.04
CA GLN A 314 61.19 -38.31 -44.86
C GLN A 314 61.16 -37.02 -44.04
N VAL A 315 61.02 -37.14 -42.71
CA VAL A 315 60.87 -35.96 -41.84
C VAL A 315 62.15 -35.68 -41.05
N ILE A 316 62.53 -34.41 -41.00
CA ILE A 316 63.57 -33.86 -40.12
C ILE A 316 62.93 -32.87 -39.16
N THR A 317 63.35 -32.89 -37.89
CA THR A 317 62.92 -31.91 -36.88
C THR A 317 64.10 -30.99 -36.55
N ALA A 318 63.85 -29.68 -36.54
CA ALA A 318 64.82 -28.69 -36.12
C ALA A 318 65.19 -28.91 -34.63
N PRO A 319 66.49 -29.05 -34.31
CA PRO A 319 66.94 -29.27 -32.94
C PRO A 319 66.83 -28.00 -32.10
N ALA A 320 66.89 -28.15 -30.78
CA ALA A 320 66.98 -27.04 -29.84
C ALA A 320 68.15 -26.10 -30.18
N GLY A 321 67.92 -24.78 -30.09
CA GLY A 321 68.92 -23.76 -30.42
C GLY A 321 69.09 -23.45 -31.90
N ALA A 322 68.40 -24.15 -32.81
CA ALA A 322 68.39 -23.79 -34.23
C ALA A 322 67.53 -22.55 -34.48
N SER A 323 68.08 -21.56 -35.17
CA SER A 323 67.37 -20.35 -35.62
C SER A 323 67.40 -20.15 -37.14
N ARG A 324 68.37 -20.76 -37.81
CA ARG A 324 68.56 -20.69 -39.27
C ARG A 324 68.80 -22.08 -39.84
N MET A 325 68.29 -22.32 -41.05
CA MET A 325 68.50 -23.56 -41.79
C MET A 325 69.03 -23.28 -43.19
N ARG A 326 70.02 -24.06 -43.62
CA ARG A 326 70.49 -24.14 -45.01
C ARG A 326 70.19 -25.51 -45.57
N THR A 327 69.91 -25.58 -46.87
CA THR A 327 69.60 -26.84 -47.54
C THR A 327 70.60 -27.13 -48.64
N PHE A 328 70.99 -28.39 -48.74
CA PHE A 328 71.91 -28.87 -49.76
C PHE A 328 71.32 -30.11 -50.41
N LEU A 329 71.32 -30.17 -51.74
CA LEU A 329 71.11 -31.41 -52.46
C LEU A 329 72.48 -32.03 -52.74
N ARG A 330 72.69 -33.29 -52.36
CA ARG A 330 73.99 -33.92 -52.45
C ARG A 330 73.93 -35.28 -53.11
N ARG A 331 75.04 -35.61 -53.77
CA ARG A 331 75.42 -36.98 -54.09
C ARG A 331 76.55 -37.35 -53.15
N VAL A 332 76.26 -38.25 -52.20
CA VAL A 332 77.18 -38.69 -51.14
C VAL A 332 77.66 -40.08 -51.47
N GLY A 333 78.95 -40.48 -51.34
CA GLY A 333 79.51 -41.88 -51.48
C GLY A 333 80.34 -42.18 -52.77
N SER A 334 80.64 -43.45 -53.07
CA SER A 334 81.39 -43.90 -54.28
C SER A 334 80.49 -44.57 -55.30
N TRP A 335 80.51 -44.12 -56.57
CA TRP A 335 79.42 -44.37 -57.52
C TRP A 335 79.85 -44.59 -58.97
N THR A 336 79.01 -45.28 -59.75
CA THR A 336 79.17 -45.47 -61.20
C THR A 336 77.95 -44.93 -61.94
N GLY A 337 78.16 -44.20 -63.04
CA GLY A 337 77.10 -43.67 -63.92
C GLY A 337 76.35 -42.43 -63.41
N SER A 338 75.54 -41.82 -64.29
CA SER A 338 74.74 -40.61 -63.98
C SER A 338 73.48 -40.95 -63.18
N LEU A 339 73.11 -40.07 -62.26
CA LEU A 339 71.82 -40.06 -61.57
C LEU A 339 71.01 -38.86 -62.06
N TYR A 340 69.70 -39.00 -62.12
CA TYR A 340 68.79 -37.96 -62.55
C TYR A 340 67.79 -37.69 -61.45
N VAL A 341 67.68 -36.43 -61.04
CA VAL A 341 66.72 -35.96 -60.04
C VAL A 341 65.68 -35.10 -60.76
N ALA A 342 64.42 -35.49 -60.66
CA ALA A 342 63.30 -34.72 -61.19
C ALA A 342 62.76 -33.74 -60.17
N GLU A 343 62.82 -34.11 -58.89
CA GLU A 343 62.33 -33.28 -57.80
C GLU A 343 63.12 -33.56 -56.53
N ALA A 344 63.51 -32.50 -55.83
CA ALA A 344 64.00 -32.55 -54.45
C ALA A 344 63.33 -31.39 -53.71
N ARG A 345 62.36 -31.71 -52.86
CA ARG A 345 61.48 -30.75 -52.21
C ARG A 345 61.68 -30.81 -50.70
N VAL A 346 61.85 -29.64 -50.09
CA VAL A 346 61.88 -29.46 -48.64
C VAL A 346 60.78 -28.51 -48.27
N GLU A 347 59.84 -28.96 -47.44
CA GLU A 347 58.71 -28.14 -47.02
C GLU A 347 58.59 -28.10 -45.51
N ARG A 348 58.36 -26.91 -44.97
CA ARG A 348 57.95 -26.77 -43.57
C ARG A 348 56.52 -27.26 -43.46
N MET A 349 56.29 -28.25 -42.60
CA MET A 349 54.96 -28.78 -42.36
C MET A 349 54.09 -27.70 -41.71
N SER A 350 52.87 -27.51 -42.23
CA SER A 350 51.89 -26.59 -41.64
C SER A 350 51.39 -27.09 -40.29
N GLN A 351 50.85 -26.20 -39.45
CA GLN A 351 50.27 -26.62 -38.17
C GLN A 351 49.14 -27.65 -38.36
N THR A 352 48.34 -27.50 -39.42
CA THR A 352 47.29 -28.46 -39.80
C THR A 352 47.83 -29.84 -40.15
N GLU A 353 48.99 -29.95 -40.80
CA GLU A 353 49.62 -31.24 -41.12
C GLU A 353 50.34 -31.86 -39.91
N LEU A 354 50.86 -31.03 -39.01
CA LEU A 354 51.38 -31.45 -37.72
C LEU A 354 50.26 -32.04 -36.86
N ASP A 355 49.11 -31.37 -36.81
CA ASP A 355 47.92 -31.82 -36.08
C ASP A 355 47.30 -33.07 -36.71
N ALA A 356 47.27 -33.15 -38.05
CA ALA A 356 46.77 -34.34 -38.76
C ALA A 356 47.66 -35.58 -38.56
N ARG A 357 48.99 -35.42 -38.46
CA ARG A 357 49.91 -36.54 -38.16
C ARG A 357 49.97 -36.87 -36.67
N ALA A 358 49.88 -35.89 -35.78
CA ALA A 358 49.73 -36.12 -34.34
C ALA A 358 48.41 -36.86 -34.02
N ARG A 359 47.33 -36.56 -34.76
CA ARG A 359 46.05 -37.29 -34.70
C ARG A 359 46.11 -38.72 -35.23
N ILE A 360 47.15 -39.10 -35.98
CA ILE A 360 47.34 -40.49 -36.45
C ILE A 360 48.21 -41.31 -35.49
N GLU A 361 49.01 -40.69 -34.61
CA GLU A 361 49.65 -41.36 -33.46
C GLU A 361 48.79 -41.37 -32.19
N THR A 362 47.77 -40.50 -32.10
CA THR A 362 46.87 -40.40 -30.95
C THR A 362 45.40 -40.43 -31.41
N ILE A 363 44.96 -41.59 -31.91
CA ILE A 363 43.51 -41.91 -31.91
C ILE A 363 43.18 -42.37 -30.48
N GLU A 364 43.08 -41.41 -29.57
CA GLU A 364 42.36 -41.63 -28.32
C GLU A 364 40.86 -41.50 -28.63
N GLY A 365 40.18 -42.64 -28.63
CA GLY A 365 38.73 -42.66 -28.50
C GLY A 365 38.36 -42.17 -27.11
N SER A 366 38.03 -40.89 -26.97
CA SER A 366 37.39 -40.37 -25.77
C SER A 366 35.88 -40.53 -25.90
N TYR A 367 35.35 -41.58 -25.27
CA TYR A 367 33.94 -41.70 -24.93
C TYR A 367 33.60 -40.55 -23.99
N VAL A 368 32.73 -39.63 -24.42
CA VAL A 368 32.25 -38.53 -23.57
C VAL A 368 31.05 -39.06 -22.79
N ASP A 369 31.18 -39.25 -21.49
CA ASP A 369 30.02 -39.51 -20.63
C ASP A 369 29.21 -38.22 -20.40
N ALA A 370 28.03 -38.35 -19.80
CA ALA A 370 27.05 -37.27 -19.67
C ALA A 370 27.61 -36.01 -18.95
N ASN A 371 28.68 -36.13 -18.17
CA ASN A 371 29.31 -35.00 -17.50
C ASN A 371 30.24 -34.20 -18.45
N GLY A 372 30.90 -34.86 -19.40
CA GLY A 372 31.74 -34.19 -20.39
C GLY A 372 30.95 -33.35 -21.41
N ALA A 373 29.71 -33.75 -21.72
CA ALA A 373 28.83 -32.98 -22.60
C ALA A 373 28.33 -31.68 -21.95
N ILE A 374 28.15 -31.67 -20.62
CA ILE A 374 27.67 -30.49 -19.86
C ILE A 374 28.78 -29.43 -19.78
N SER A 375 30.02 -29.85 -19.52
CA SER A 375 31.16 -28.93 -19.40
C SER A 375 31.51 -28.21 -20.72
N ALA A 376 31.30 -28.87 -21.87
CA ALA A 376 31.50 -28.26 -23.19
C ALA A 376 30.39 -27.26 -23.56
N VAL A 377 29.17 -27.44 -23.04
CA VAL A 377 28.05 -26.50 -23.22
C VAL A 377 28.20 -25.29 -22.30
N GLU A 378 28.65 -25.48 -21.05
CA GLU A 378 28.93 -24.39 -20.11
C GLU A 378 30.07 -23.47 -20.57
N GLN A 379 31.14 -24.01 -21.17
CA GLN A 379 32.22 -23.17 -21.73
C GLN A 379 31.78 -22.33 -22.94
N ARG A 380 30.78 -22.79 -23.70
CA ARG A 380 30.25 -22.04 -24.85
C ARG A 380 29.31 -20.90 -24.43
N ILE A 381 28.60 -21.07 -23.32
CA ILE A 381 27.74 -20.03 -22.72
C ILE A 381 28.57 -18.98 -21.96
N SER A 382 29.64 -19.41 -21.28
CA SER A 382 30.54 -18.52 -20.53
C SER A 382 31.38 -17.58 -21.41
N ALA A 383 31.49 -17.82 -22.71
CA ALA A 383 32.29 -17.00 -23.63
C ALA A 383 31.47 -15.94 -24.40
N GLU A 384 30.13 -16.02 -24.40
CA GLU A 384 29.27 -15.12 -25.20
C GLU A 384 28.63 -13.98 -24.39
N TYR A 385 28.54 -14.09 -23.05
CA TYR A 385 28.01 -13.03 -22.18
C TYR A 385 28.93 -12.78 -20.99
N GLY A 386 29.68 -11.68 -21.06
CA GLY A 386 30.49 -11.19 -19.96
C GLY A 386 29.64 -10.75 -18.76
N ASP A 387 30.13 -11.14 -17.59
CA ASP A 387 29.82 -10.62 -16.26
C ASP A 387 28.49 -11.06 -15.61
N LEU A 388 28.55 -12.16 -14.84
CA LEU A 388 27.46 -12.72 -14.05
C LEU A 388 27.78 -12.80 -12.55
N GLU A 389 28.78 -12.05 -12.06
CA GLU A 389 29.00 -11.90 -10.62
C GLU A 389 27.97 -10.93 -9.98
N ALA A 390 27.19 -10.22 -10.81
CA ALA A 390 26.06 -9.38 -10.38
C ALA A 390 24.68 -10.09 -10.35
N LEU A 391 24.53 -11.33 -10.83
CA LEU A 391 23.25 -12.05 -10.79
C LEU A 391 23.22 -13.22 -9.79
N ALA A 392 24.38 -13.75 -9.38
CA ALA A 392 24.48 -14.89 -8.48
C ALA A 392 24.39 -14.56 -6.97
N SER A 393 24.22 -13.29 -6.58
CA SER A 393 23.82 -12.92 -5.20
C SER A 393 22.30 -12.80 -5.02
N ALA A 394 21.51 -13.09 -6.05
CA ALA A 394 20.07 -12.84 -6.00
C ALA A 394 19.23 -13.97 -6.62
N THR A 395 19.54 -15.25 -6.42
CA THR A 395 18.49 -16.29 -6.30
C THR A 395 19.02 -17.62 -5.81
N ALA A 396 18.22 -18.26 -4.96
CA ALA A 396 18.51 -19.47 -4.24
C ALA A 396 18.62 -20.70 -5.16
N PHE A 397 19.57 -21.58 -4.86
CA PHE A 397 19.31 -23.01 -4.89
C PHE A 397 19.72 -23.58 -3.54
N ALA A 398 18.75 -24.11 -2.81
CA ALA A 398 19.01 -24.96 -1.67
C ALA A 398 19.83 -26.15 -2.15
N GLU A 399 20.92 -26.49 -1.45
CA GLU A 399 21.60 -27.76 -1.61
C GLU A 399 20.59 -28.89 -1.41
N ALA A 400 20.28 -29.61 -2.49
CA ALA A 400 19.58 -30.88 -2.42
C ALA A 400 20.61 -31.98 -2.06
N GLY A 401 20.79 -32.21 -0.77
CA GLY A 401 21.37 -33.45 -0.26
C GLY A 401 20.37 -34.61 -0.37
N LEU A 402 20.90 -35.82 -0.56
CA LEU A 402 20.20 -37.07 -0.92
C LEU A 402 19.07 -37.58 0.02
N ASP A 403 18.70 -36.85 1.07
CA ASP A 403 17.62 -37.26 2.00
C ASP A 403 16.65 -36.10 2.36
N GLY A 404 16.26 -35.28 1.38
CA GLY A 404 15.09 -34.39 1.48
C GLY A 404 15.23 -33.19 2.45
N ILE A 405 14.48 -32.12 2.17
CA ILE A 405 14.49 -30.91 2.99
C ILE A 405 13.68 -31.15 4.27
N ALA A 406 14.37 -31.23 5.41
CA ALA A 406 13.76 -31.14 6.73
C ALA A 406 13.26 -29.69 6.97
N ALA A 407 12.06 -29.58 7.56
CA ALA A 407 11.27 -28.35 7.71
C ALA A 407 12.06 -27.08 8.11
N GLY A 408 11.69 -25.95 7.50
CA GLY A 408 12.16 -24.62 7.89
C GLY A 408 11.22 -23.52 7.40
N TYR A 409 11.00 -22.50 8.24
CA TYR A 409 10.16 -21.32 7.95
C TYR A 409 11.00 -20.21 7.29
N VAL A 410 10.48 -19.58 6.23
CA VAL A 410 11.14 -18.45 5.54
C VAL A 410 10.23 -17.22 5.53
N TRP A 411 10.79 -16.01 5.72
CA TRP A 411 10.06 -14.73 5.74
C TRP A 411 10.70 -13.70 4.80
N LYS A 412 9.95 -13.08 3.87
CA LYS A 412 10.29 -11.78 3.23
C LYS A 412 9.08 -11.01 2.67
N VAL A 413 9.19 -9.68 2.69
CA VAL A 413 8.34 -8.63 2.05
C VAL A 413 9.31 -7.45 1.74
N ASN A 414 9.41 -6.75 0.58
CA ASN A 414 8.64 -6.55 -0.66
C ASN A 414 9.62 -6.28 -1.82
N GLY A 415 9.35 -6.80 -3.01
CA GLY A 415 8.94 -5.89 -4.08
C GLY A 415 7.43 -5.80 -4.32
N GLN A 416 6.64 -6.55 -3.53
CA GLN A 416 5.17 -6.73 -3.56
C GLN A 416 4.69 -8.05 -4.19
N SER A 417 4.94 -9.14 -3.45
CA SER A 417 3.93 -10.14 -3.14
C SER A 417 4.02 -10.39 -1.65
N LEU A 418 2.89 -10.24 -1.00
CA LEU A 418 2.78 -9.87 0.41
C LEU A 418 2.28 -11.13 1.14
N LEU A 419 3.28 -11.87 1.67
CA LEU A 419 3.23 -13.08 2.52
C LEU A 419 2.56 -14.35 1.92
N GLU A 420 3.32 -15.45 1.76
CA GLU A 420 2.81 -16.80 1.46
C GLU A 420 3.36 -17.82 2.48
N LEU A 421 2.47 -18.56 3.17
CA LEU A 421 2.82 -19.61 4.13
C LEU A 421 2.38 -20.97 3.58
N VAL A 422 3.34 -21.84 3.23
CA VAL A 422 3.05 -23.20 2.73
C VAL A 422 3.44 -24.21 3.79
N SER A 423 2.46 -24.88 4.41
CA SER A 423 2.71 -26.08 5.20
C SER A 423 2.40 -27.32 4.36
N VAL A 424 3.42 -28.10 4.03
CA VAL A 424 3.22 -29.42 3.42
C VAL A 424 3.14 -30.43 4.56
N GLN A 425 1.92 -30.86 4.89
CA GLN A 425 1.77 -32.03 5.76
C GLN A 425 1.98 -33.28 4.90
N TYR A 426 2.78 -34.20 5.43
CA TYR A 426 3.23 -35.42 4.77
C TYR A 426 2.12 -36.14 3.98
N GLY A 427 2.36 -36.33 2.68
CA GLY A 427 1.78 -37.40 1.89
C GLY A 427 0.28 -37.26 1.59
N THR A 428 -0.03 -37.25 0.30
CA THR A 428 -1.36 -37.46 -0.30
C THR A 428 -2.39 -36.31 -0.16
N GLY A 429 -2.36 -35.40 -1.14
CA GLY A 429 -3.57 -34.93 -1.84
C GLY A 429 -4.65 -34.16 -1.05
N GLY A 430 -4.31 -33.38 -0.03
CA GLY A 430 -5.24 -32.46 0.63
C GLY A 430 -5.20 -31.02 0.07
N PRO A 431 -6.28 -30.22 0.22
CA PRO A 431 -6.36 -28.86 -0.35
C PRO A 431 -5.30 -27.94 0.24
N VAL A 432 -4.56 -27.28 -0.65
CA VAL A 432 -3.54 -26.27 -0.33
C VAL A 432 -4.22 -25.06 0.28
N SER A 433 -3.88 -24.71 1.51
CA SER A 433 -4.33 -23.47 2.15
C SER A 433 -3.27 -22.39 1.92
N THR A 434 -3.47 -21.55 0.92
CA THR A 434 -2.58 -20.42 0.62
C THR A 434 -3.04 -19.20 1.41
N PHE A 435 -2.22 -18.68 2.32
CA PHE A 435 -2.47 -17.36 2.90
C PHE A 435 -1.77 -16.32 2.05
N LYS A 436 -2.52 -15.32 1.59
CA LYS A 436 -2.02 -14.14 0.88
C LYS A 436 -2.41 -12.93 1.75
N ILE A 437 -1.46 -12.22 2.34
CA ILE A 437 -1.77 -10.99 3.08
C ILE A 437 -1.22 -9.81 2.29
N ALA A 438 -1.87 -9.54 1.16
CA ALA A 438 -1.60 -8.41 0.29
C ALA A 438 -2.85 -7.54 0.11
N ALA A 439 -3.35 -6.94 1.19
CA ALA A 439 -4.30 -5.83 1.19
C ALA A 439 -4.73 -5.49 2.62
N ASP A 440 -5.42 -4.36 2.76
CA ASP A 440 -6.28 -3.99 3.89
C ASP A 440 -7.42 -5.00 4.19
N TYR A 441 -7.41 -6.21 3.60
CA TYR A 441 -8.39 -7.29 3.77
C TYR A 441 -7.79 -8.68 3.49
N VAL A 442 -8.20 -9.69 4.26
CA VAL A 442 -7.81 -11.10 4.13
C VAL A 442 -9.05 -11.94 3.80
N GLN A 443 -9.01 -12.72 2.71
CA GLN A 443 -10.08 -13.63 2.31
C GLN A 443 -9.68 -15.09 2.56
N ILE A 444 -10.45 -15.81 3.38
CA ILE A 444 -10.27 -17.26 3.61
C ILE A 444 -11.35 -17.99 2.81
N THR A 445 -10.95 -18.84 1.87
CA THR A 445 -11.84 -19.70 1.09
C THR A 445 -11.56 -21.18 1.40
N GLY A 446 -12.56 -21.88 1.94
CA GLY A 446 -12.47 -23.29 2.36
C GLY A 446 -13.10 -23.56 3.73
N ILE A 447 -13.10 -24.82 4.18
CA ILE A 447 -13.48 -25.18 5.56
C ILE A 447 -12.25 -24.98 6.44
N ALA A 448 -12.24 -23.90 7.22
CA ALA A 448 -11.18 -23.62 8.19
C ALA A 448 -11.74 -23.71 9.61
N GLN A 449 -11.16 -24.58 10.44
CA GLN A 449 -11.39 -24.55 11.89
C GLN A 449 -10.47 -23.48 12.49
N ILE A 450 -11.07 -22.37 12.94
CA ILE A 450 -10.35 -21.32 13.66
C ILE A 450 -10.64 -21.50 15.14
N ASP A 451 -9.59 -21.63 15.95
CA ASP A 451 -9.71 -21.76 17.39
C ASP A 451 -10.35 -20.49 18.00
N SER A 452 -11.24 -20.69 18.96
CA SER A 452 -11.93 -19.60 19.66
C SER A 452 -10.99 -18.59 20.33
N ALA A 453 -9.80 -19.00 20.76
CA ALA A 453 -8.79 -18.10 21.32
C ALA A 453 -8.15 -17.19 20.27
N VAL A 454 -7.99 -17.69 19.03
CA VAL A 454 -7.46 -16.91 17.90
C VAL A 454 -8.50 -15.89 17.43
N LEU A 455 -9.78 -16.24 17.44
CA LEU A 455 -10.87 -15.30 17.17
C LEU A 455 -10.95 -14.19 18.24
N GLN A 456 -10.69 -14.53 19.51
CA GLN A 456 -10.64 -13.56 20.60
C GLN A 456 -9.44 -12.60 20.49
N SER A 457 -8.26 -13.09 20.10
CA SER A 457 -7.09 -12.21 19.93
C SER A 457 -7.24 -11.24 18.77
N LEU A 458 -7.90 -11.67 17.68
CA LEU A 458 -8.17 -10.83 16.50
C LEU A 458 -9.24 -9.76 16.77
N THR A 459 -10.10 -9.95 17.78
CA THR A 459 -11.18 -9.00 18.14
C THR A 459 -10.80 -8.02 19.24
N THR A 460 -9.67 -8.21 19.91
CA THR A 460 -9.14 -7.27 20.92
C THR A 460 -8.38 -6.08 20.34
N GLU A 461 -7.87 -6.17 19.11
CA GLU A 461 -7.25 -5.03 18.41
C GLU A 461 -8.27 -4.34 17.49
N SER A 462 -8.57 -3.07 17.76
CA SER A 462 -9.62 -2.30 17.07
C SER A 462 -9.40 -2.09 15.56
N ALA A 463 -8.24 -2.47 15.03
CA ALA A 463 -7.86 -2.28 13.64
C ALA A 463 -8.46 -3.33 12.67
N PHE A 464 -8.92 -4.49 13.15
CA PHE A 464 -9.30 -5.62 12.28
C PHE A 464 -10.82 -5.71 11.97
N ILE A 465 -11.65 -4.85 12.56
CA ILE A 465 -13.07 -5.14 12.75
C ILE A 465 -13.99 -4.67 11.60
N ASN A 466 -13.52 -3.86 10.65
CA ASN A 466 -14.46 -3.17 9.76
C ASN A 466 -14.95 -3.98 8.55
N ASN A 467 -14.40 -5.17 8.22
CA ASN A 467 -14.79 -5.89 7.00
C ASN A 467 -14.68 -7.43 7.02
N LEU A 468 -14.84 -8.12 8.17
CA LEU A 468 -14.85 -9.59 8.15
C LEU A 468 -16.15 -10.13 7.52
N THR A 469 -16.06 -10.68 6.30
CA THR A 469 -17.17 -11.30 5.58
C THR A 469 -16.97 -12.81 5.56
N VAL A 470 -17.84 -13.56 6.25
CA VAL A 470 -17.73 -15.03 6.32
C VAL A 470 -18.77 -15.66 5.40
N GLY A 471 -18.31 -16.49 4.47
CA GLY A 471 -19.16 -17.07 3.42
C GLY A 471 -20.27 -17.97 3.98
N THR A 472 -19.93 -18.87 4.90
CA THR A 472 -20.87 -19.76 5.60
C THR A 472 -20.28 -20.14 6.95
N ILE A 473 -21.00 -19.90 8.06
CA ILE A 473 -20.64 -20.47 9.37
C ILE A 473 -21.63 -21.56 9.71
N ASN A 474 -21.13 -22.78 9.93
CA ASN A 474 -21.87 -23.86 10.55
C ASN A 474 -21.57 -23.83 12.05
N TYR A 475 -22.55 -23.45 12.86
CA TYR A 475 -22.43 -23.50 14.30
C TYR A 475 -22.71 -24.94 14.80
N ALA A 476 -22.14 -25.29 15.96
CA ALA A 476 -22.29 -26.63 16.54
C ALA A 476 -23.75 -27.01 16.86
N ASP A 477 -24.67 -26.04 16.85
CA ASP A 477 -26.12 -26.25 16.99
C ASP A 477 -26.86 -26.53 15.68
N GLY A 478 -26.15 -26.58 14.55
CA GLY A 478 -26.70 -26.87 13.22
C GLY A 478 -27.27 -25.67 12.48
N SER A 479 -27.15 -24.45 13.01
CA SER A 479 -27.58 -23.24 12.31
C SER A 479 -26.54 -22.77 11.28
N VAL A 480 -27.03 -22.20 10.17
CA VAL A 480 -26.21 -21.69 9.06
C VAL A 480 -26.49 -20.20 8.87
N GLN A 481 -25.45 -19.37 8.92
CA GLN A 481 -25.54 -17.96 8.52
C GLN A 481 -24.56 -17.63 7.40
N THR A 482 -25.01 -16.78 6.48
CA THR A 482 -24.23 -16.17 5.40
C THR A 482 -24.42 -14.65 5.45
N GLY A 483 -23.33 -13.87 5.53
CA GLY A 483 -23.40 -12.40 5.61
C GLY A 483 -22.20 -11.74 6.31
N LYS A 484 -22.11 -10.40 6.23
CA LYS A 484 -21.08 -9.60 6.94
C LYS A 484 -21.26 -9.73 8.45
N ILE A 485 -20.19 -10.06 9.16
CA ILE A 485 -20.13 -9.90 10.62
C ILE A 485 -19.65 -8.47 10.87
N GLN A 486 -20.60 -7.54 10.92
CA GLN A 486 -20.31 -6.20 11.45
C GLN A 486 -20.35 -6.28 12.97
N ALA A 487 -19.28 -5.83 13.63
CA ALA A 487 -19.42 -5.37 15.00
C ALA A 487 -20.28 -4.11 14.95
N ASP A 488 -21.60 -4.28 15.02
CA ASP A 488 -22.51 -3.14 14.97
C ASP A 488 -22.21 -2.23 16.17
N ALA A 489 -21.91 -0.98 15.85
CA ALA A 489 -21.83 0.10 16.82
C ALA A 489 -23.06 0.05 17.71
N ALA A 490 -22.88 0.27 19.01
CA ALA A 490 -23.96 0.25 19.99
C ALA A 490 -25.19 1.02 19.49
N THR A 491 -26.22 0.31 19.03
CA THR A 491 -27.44 0.95 18.55
C THR A 491 -28.18 1.52 19.77
N VAL A 492 -28.11 2.84 19.92
CA VAL A 492 -28.86 3.55 20.94
C VAL A 492 -30.34 3.49 20.57
N TYR A 493 -31.10 2.57 21.15
CA TYR A 493 -32.56 2.62 21.11
C TYR A 493 -33.03 3.70 22.10
N GLY A 494 -32.99 4.96 21.66
CA GLY A 494 -33.51 6.09 22.42
C GLY A 494 -35.03 6.02 22.49
N ILE A 495 -35.57 5.47 23.57
CA ILE A 495 -37.01 5.50 23.85
C ILE A 495 -37.25 6.67 24.81
N GLY A 496 -37.61 7.82 24.24
CA GLY A 496 -37.92 9.04 24.99
C GLY A 496 -39.25 8.91 25.73
N GLY A 497 -39.21 8.39 26.96
CA GLY A 497 -40.30 8.57 27.92
C GLY A 497 -40.16 9.91 28.63
N SER A 498 -40.77 10.97 28.10
CA SER A 498 -40.85 12.26 28.80
C SER A 498 -41.97 12.22 29.84
N GLY A 499 -41.63 11.85 31.07
CA GLY A 499 -42.56 11.94 32.20
C GLY A 499 -41.77 12.09 33.49
N ALA A 500 -41.87 13.27 34.13
CA ALA A 500 -41.30 13.47 35.46
C ALA A 500 -42.08 12.62 36.47
N VAL A 501 -41.54 11.46 36.83
CA VAL A 501 -42.12 10.62 37.90
C VAL A 501 -41.49 11.05 39.22
N THR A 502 -42.31 11.61 40.12
CA THR A 502 -41.89 11.91 41.49
C THR A 502 -42.24 10.73 42.39
N ASN A 503 -41.23 9.93 42.79
CA ASN A 503 -41.45 8.93 43.85
C ASN A 503 -40.95 9.48 45.20
N ASN A 504 -41.91 9.94 46.02
CA ASN A 504 -41.70 10.37 47.41
C ASN A 504 -41.94 9.26 48.45
N SER A 505 -42.14 8.01 48.01
CA SER A 505 -42.51 6.88 48.87
C SER A 505 -41.38 5.87 49.04
N ALA A 506 -41.35 5.21 50.21
CA ALA A 506 -40.51 4.05 50.48
C ALA A 506 -40.96 2.77 49.73
N THR A 507 -42.11 2.81 49.06
CA THR A 507 -42.55 1.75 48.16
C THR A 507 -41.92 1.90 46.77
N ALA A 508 -41.52 0.76 46.19
CA ALA A 508 -40.98 0.72 44.83
C ALA A 508 -42.09 1.12 43.84
N THR A 509 -41.87 2.20 43.10
CA THR A 509 -42.82 2.67 42.07
C THR A 509 -42.24 2.35 40.70
N GLU A 510 -43.09 1.95 39.75
CA GLU A 510 -42.71 1.81 38.35
C GLU A 510 -42.48 3.19 37.75
N VAL A 511 -41.27 3.41 37.24
CA VAL A 511 -40.84 4.73 36.80
C VAL A 511 -40.75 4.80 35.27
N VAL A 512 -40.38 3.70 34.63
CA VAL A 512 -40.28 3.63 33.17
C VAL A 512 -40.64 2.23 32.70
N ASN A 513 -41.34 2.19 31.57
CA ASN A 513 -41.66 0.99 30.84
C ASN A 513 -41.25 1.18 29.36
N PHE A 514 -40.48 0.23 28.82
CA PHE A 514 -40.14 0.21 27.40
C PHE A 514 -40.00 -1.22 26.86
N THR A 515 -40.29 -1.42 25.58
CA THR A 515 -40.22 -2.73 24.93
C THR A 515 -38.91 -2.85 24.13
N LEU A 516 -38.19 -3.97 24.30
CA LEU A 516 -37.03 -4.28 23.45
C LEU A 516 -37.50 -4.82 22.09
N ALA A 517 -36.86 -4.36 21.01
CA ALA A 517 -37.13 -4.86 19.67
C ALA A 517 -36.65 -6.31 19.48
N THR A 518 -37.33 -7.08 18.63
CA THR A 518 -37.19 -8.54 18.51
C THR A 518 -35.79 -8.99 18.09
N ASP A 519 -35.10 -8.14 17.34
CA ASP A 519 -33.74 -8.27 16.84
C ASP A 519 -32.65 -8.15 17.92
N VAL A 520 -32.96 -7.51 19.06
CA VAL A 520 -32.10 -7.41 20.25
C VAL A 520 -32.14 -8.69 21.09
N VAL A 521 -33.27 -9.40 21.08
CA VAL A 521 -33.54 -10.56 21.95
C VAL A 521 -33.11 -11.88 21.31
N THR A 522 -33.07 -11.93 19.97
CA THR A 522 -32.83 -13.14 19.19
C THR A 522 -31.35 -13.44 18.91
N GLY A 523 -30.42 -12.50 19.16
CA GLY A 523 -28.98 -12.76 19.11
C GLY A 523 -28.44 -13.29 20.44
N LEU A 524 -27.34 -14.06 20.46
CA LEU A 524 -26.63 -14.50 21.68
C LEU A 524 -25.96 -13.36 22.49
N GLY A 525 -26.36 -12.10 22.24
CA GLY A 525 -25.79 -10.92 22.87
C GLY A 525 -26.09 -10.81 24.37
N VAL A 526 -25.10 -10.33 25.10
CA VAL A 526 -25.25 -9.77 26.45
C VAL A 526 -26.13 -8.52 26.32
N LEU A 527 -27.29 -8.46 26.99
CA LEU A 527 -28.02 -7.20 27.11
C LEU A 527 -27.07 -6.16 27.72
N GLY A 528 -27.01 -4.96 27.14
CA GLY A 528 -26.04 -3.93 27.56
C GLY A 528 -26.34 -3.37 28.95
N ALA A 529 -25.91 -2.12 29.19
CA ALA A 529 -26.24 -1.40 30.41
C ALA A 529 -27.44 -0.48 30.19
N ALA A 530 -28.41 -0.49 31.10
CA ALA A 530 -29.37 0.60 31.20
C ALA A 530 -28.65 1.84 31.76
N GLN A 531 -28.72 2.97 31.06
CA GLN A 531 -28.15 4.23 31.52
C GLN A 531 -29.27 5.12 32.05
N ILE A 532 -29.26 5.39 33.34
CA ILE A 532 -30.30 6.19 33.99
C ILE A 532 -29.70 7.54 34.34
N ARG A 533 -30.18 8.59 33.69
CA ARG A 533 -29.85 9.96 34.09
C ARG A 533 -30.82 10.43 35.17
N LEU A 534 -30.28 10.92 36.28
CA LEU A 534 -31.06 11.53 37.35
C LEU A 534 -30.81 13.03 37.33
N ASP A 535 -31.87 13.83 37.27
CA ASP A 535 -31.80 15.29 37.26
C ASP A 535 -32.54 15.85 38.47
N ASP A 536 -31.85 16.68 39.23
CA ASP A 536 -32.36 17.24 40.47
C ASP A 536 -33.15 18.54 40.22
N VAL A 537 -34.30 18.68 40.89
CA VAL A 537 -35.02 19.94 40.99
C VAL A 537 -34.78 20.48 42.40
N ALA A 538 -33.76 21.34 42.52
CA ALA A 538 -33.35 22.09 43.72
C ALA A 538 -32.24 21.49 44.63
N GLY A 539 -31.18 20.96 44.05
CA GLY A 539 -29.85 20.86 44.68
C GLY A 539 -29.72 19.90 45.88
N ASN A 540 -30.63 18.95 46.05
CA ASN A 540 -30.58 17.93 47.11
C ASN A 540 -30.79 16.52 46.53
N PHE A 541 -29.69 15.79 46.28
CA PHE A 541 -29.75 14.37 45.95
C PHE A 541 -30.28 13.53 47.14
N PRO A 542 -31.05 12.45 46.91
CA PRO A 542 -31.53 11.58 48.00
C PRO A 542 -30.36 10.93 48.76
N SER A 543 -30.56 10.68 50.05
CA SER A 543 -29.53 10.04 50.90
C SER A 543 -29.27 8.57 50.56
N GLY A 544 -30.22 7.94 49.84
CA GLY A 544 -30.10 6.61 49.24
C GLY A 544 -31.31 6.24 48.40
N PHE A 545 -31.11 5.42 47.36
CA PHE A 545 -32.19 4.89 46.53
C PHE A 545 -31.79 3.54 45.91
N GLU A 546 -32.78 2.72 45.58
CA GLU A 546 -32.59 1.42 44.94
C GLU A 546 -33.35 1.38 43.61
N ILE A 547 -32.69 0.90 42.56
CA ILE A 547 -33.26 0.68 41.24
C ILE A 547 -33.22 -0.81 40.93
N ASN A 548 -34.36 -1.36 40.55
CA ASN A 548 -34.50 -2.74 40.11
C ASN A 548 -34.98 -2.77 38.65
N ALA A 549 -34.29 -3.54 37.82
CA ALA A 549 -34.68 -3.77 36.43
C ALA A 549 -35.32 -5.16 36.28
N PHE A 550 -36.48 -5.20 35.62
CA PHE A 550 -37.20 -6.42 35.32
C PHE A 550 -37.37 -6.57 33.80
N ILE A 551 -37.23 -7.79 33.30
CA ILE A 551 -37.51 -8.12 31.89
C ILE A 551 -38.45 -9.31 31.86
N GLY A 552 -39.64 -9.16 31.27
CA GLY A 552 -40.66 -10.22 31.26
C GLY A 552 -41.06 -10.70 32.67
N GLY A 553 -40.99 -9.81 33.67
CA GLY A 553 -41.30 -10.11 35.08
C GLY A 553 -40.14 -10.67 35.91
N VAL A 554 -39.00 -11.02 35.31
CA VAL A 554 -37.81 -11.53 36.03
C VAL A 554 -36.88 -10.37 36.37
N LYS A 555 -36.41 -10.28 37.63
CA LYS A 555 -35.41 -9.28 38.04
C LYS A 555 -34.06 -9.61 37.42
N VAL A 556 -33.53 -8.72 36.59
CA VAL A 556 -32.28 -8.93 35.83
C VAL A 556 -31.11 -8.08 36.30
N ALA A 557 -31.37 -7.02 37.06
CA ALA A 557 -30.35 -6.15 37.64
C ALA A 557 -30.88 -5.39 38.86
N GLU A 558 -29.95 -5.00 39.74
CA GLU A 558 -30.19 -4.18 40.93
C GLU A 558 -29.06 -3.16 41.08
N TYR A 559 -29.41 -1.94 41.44
CA TYR A 559 -28.47 -0.89 41.78
C TYR A 559 -28.91 -0.19 43.06
N VAL A 560 -28.04 -0.19 44.06
CA VAL A 560 -28.30 0.44 45.36
C VAL A 560 -27.34 1.61 45.53
N TYR A 561 -27.87 2.82 45.59
CA TYR A 561 -27.12 4.02 45.92
C TYR A 561 -27.21 4.31 47.41
N SER A 562 -26.05 4.59 48.02
CA SER A 562 -25.95 5.16 49.37
C SER A 562 -25.00 6.35 49.36
N SER A 563 -25.36 7.41 50.09
CA SER A 563 -24.57 8.65 50.21
C SER A 563 -23.13 8.48 50.72
N ALA A 564 -22.77 7.29 51.26
CA ALA A 564 -21.43 6.96 51.71
C ALA A 564 -20.44 6.60 50.57
N GLN A 565 -20.91 6.41 49.33
CA GLN A 565 -20.10 5.96 48.17
C GLN A 565 -20.04 6.99 47.02
N ALA A 566 -20.37 8.26 47.25
CA ALA A 566 -20.74 9.16 46.16
C ALA A 566 -19.62 10.07 45.63
N ASP A 567 -19.37 9.99 44.32
CA ASP A 567 -19.00 11.13 43.49
C ASP A 567 -20.29 11.93 43.18
N PRO A 568 -20.46 13.16 43.68
CA PRO A 568 -21.66 13.98 43.46
C PRO A 568 -21.82 14.47 42.00
N THR A 569 -20.87 14.18 41.10
CA THR A 569 -20.94 14.57 39.68
C THR A 569 -21.50 13.48 38.77
N ALA A 570 -21.61 12.23 39.24
CA ALA A 570 -22.09 11.09 38.45
C ALA A 570 -23.62 11.12 38.29
N ARG A 571 -24.12 11.95 37.36
CA ARG A 571 -25.56 12.06 37.02
C ARG A 571 -26.10 10.90 36.19
N VAL A 572 -25.26 9.95 35.79
CA VAL A 572 -25.61 8.81 34.93
C VAL A 572 -25.24 7.50 35.63
N ILE A 573 -26.24 6.64 35.83
CA ILE A 573 -26.08 5.31 36.44
C ILE A 573 -26.02 4.27 35.33
N ASN A 574 -24.95 3.48 35.28
CA ASN A 574 -24.81 2.35 34.37
C ASN A 574 -25.19 1.05 35.07
N MET A 575 -26.32 0.45 34.69
CA MET A 575 -26.80 -0.82 35.24
C MET A 575 -26.69 -1.95 34.21
N PRO A 576 -25.68 -2.84 34.29
CA PRO A 576 -25.59 -3.98 33.38
C PRO A 576 -26.78 -4.92 33.57
N LEU A 577 -27.46 -5.28 32.48
CA LEU A 577 -28.63 -6.15 32.52
C LEU A 577 -28.23 -7.60 32.24
N SER A 578 -28.61 -8.54 33.12
CA SER A 578 -28.34 -9.97 32.88
C SER A 578 -29.42 -10.61 32.00
N ARG A 579 -29.03 -11.56 31.15
CA ARG A 579 -29.94 -12.27 30.21
C ARG A 579 -30.57 -13.53 30.83
N VAL A 580 -30.78 -13.57 32.14
CA VAL A 580 -31.22 -14.81 32.78
C VAL A 580 -32.73 -15.03 32.53
N GLY A 581 -33.06 -16.01 31.69
CA GLY A 581 -34.40 -16.61 31.61
C GLY A 581 -35.43 -15.95 30.69
N ILE A 582 -35.03 -15.12 29.72
CA ILE A 582 -35.96 -14.43 28.81
C ILE A 582 -36.35 -15.35 27.65
N THR A 583 -37.61 -15.79 27.61
CA THR A 583 -38.17 -16.64 26.53
C THR A 583 -39.20 -15.93 25.64
N ALA A 584 -39.58 -14.69 25.97
CA ALA A 584 -40.60 -13.95 25.23
C ALA A 584 -40.00 -13.14 24.06
N SER A 585 -40.65 -13.18 22.90
CA SER A 585 -40.41 -12.24 21.80
C SER A 585 -40.95 -10.86 22.18
N ASN A 586 -40.07 -9.85 22.24
CA ASN A 586 -40.32 -8.48 22.71
C ASN A 586 -40.68 -8.37 24.20
N PRO A 587 -39.76 -8.75 25.10
CA PRO A 587 -40.02 -8.61 26.52
C PRO A 587 -40.04 -7.12 26.90
N GLU A 588 -41.03 -6.80 27.72
CA GLU A 588 -41.15 -5.49 28.34
C GLU A 588 -40.09 -5.33 29.44
N VAL A 589 -39.40 -4.19 29.44
CA VAL A 589 -38.40 -3.83 30.45
C VAL A 589 -39.01 -2.78 31.38
N ILE A 590 -39.07 -3.13 32.65
CA ILE A 590 -39.66 -2.30 33.70
C ILE A 590 -38.58 -1.90 34.67
N LEU A 591 -38.42 -0.59 34.87
CA LEU A 591 -37.53 -0.03 35.90
C LEU A 591 -38.37 0.44 37.09
N ARG A 592 -38.08 -0.12 38.26
CA ARG A 592 -38.70 0.25 39.53
C ARG A 592 -37.70 0.95 40.42
N ILE A 593 -38.06 2.14 40.90
CA ILE A 593 -37.22 2.93 41.80
C ILE A 593 -37.88 2.99 43.18
N ARG A 594 -37.11 2.71 44.22
CA ARG A 594 -37.47 2.83 45.62
C ARG A 594 -36.61 3.91 46.27
N ASN A 595 -37.24 4.93 46.86
CA ASN A 595 -36.53 5.90 47.69
C ASN A 595 -36.24 5.26 49.06
N MET A 596 -34.97 5.24 49.47
CA MET A 596 -34.55 4.67 50.76
C MET A 596 -34.37 5.73 51.86
N GLY A 597 -34.67 7.00 51.57
CA GLY A 597 -34.65 8.13 52.50
C GLY A 597 -34.25 9.44 51.81
N GLY A 598 -35.08 10.49 51.93
CA GLY A 598 -34.83 11.84 51.40
C GLY A 598 -36.00 12.43 50.61
N LYS A 599 -35.90 13.71 50.18
CA LYS A 599 -36.87 14.37 49.28
C LYS A 599 -36.74 13.84 47.84
N GLY A 600 -37.84 13.86 47.11
CA GLY A 600 -38.12 13.04 45.92
C GLY A 600 -37.08 13.05 44.80
N ILE A 601 -36.97 11.89 44.14
CA ILE A 601 -36.19 11.71 42.91
C ILE A 601 -36.99 12.27 41.75
N LEU A 602 -36.38 13.17 40.99
CA LEU A 602 -36.83 13.54 39.66
C LEU A 602 -35.85 12.89 38.67
N SER A 603 -36.36 12.12 37.72
CA SER A 603 -35.58 11.57 36.63
C SER A 603 -36.05 12.23 35.34
N SER A 604 -35.13 12.84 34.61
CA SER A 604 -35.40 13.33 33.25
C SER A 604 -34.59 12.46 32.28
N ASN A 605 -35.29 11.85 31.34
CA ASN A 605 -34.74 11.04 30.25
C ASN A 605 -33.98 9.77 30.71
N VAL A 606 -34.69 8.65 30.73
CA VAL A 606 -34.10 7.32 30.92
C VAL A 606 -33.85 6.69 29.56
N TRP A 607 -32.64 6.16 29.31
CA TRP A 607 -32.32 5.49 28.06
C TRP A 607 -31.68 4.13 28.34
N ALA A 608 -32.19 3.07 27.73
CA ALA A 608 -31.55 1.77 27.81
C ALA A 608 -30.65 1.55 26.60
N LEU A 609 -29.37 1.25 26.85
CA LEU A 609 -28.42 0.92 25.80
C LEU A 609 -28.33 -0.60 25.67
N ALA A 610 -28.98 -1.18 24.67
CA ALA A 610 -28.77 -2.57 24.31
C ALA A 610 -27.62 -2.66 23.30
N ARG A 611 -26.61 -3.50 23.58
CA ARG A 611 -25.54 -3.80 22.61
C ARG A 611 -25.73 -5.21 22.08
N LYS A 612 -25.71 -5.35 20.75
CA LYS A 612 -25.55 -6.65 20.10
C LYS A 612 -24.04 -6.92 20.02
N ARG A 613 -23.58 -8.09 20.48
CA ARG A 613 -22.19 -8.55 20.34
C ARG A 613 -22.15 -9.64 19.30
#